data_AF-A0A1G3V317-F1
#
_entry.id   AF-A0A1G3V317-F1
#
_cell.length_a   1.000
_cell.length_b   1.000
_cell.length_c   1.000
_cell.angle_alpha   90.00
_cell.angle_beta   90.00
_cell.angle_gamma   90.00
#
_symmetry.space_group_name_H-M   'P 1'
#
loop_
_entity.id
_entity.type
_entity.pdbx_description
1 polymer ?
#
loop_
_entity_poly.entity_id
_entity_poly.type
_entity_poly.pdbx_seq_one_letter_code
_entity_poly.pdbx_strand_id
1 'polypeptide(L)'
;MEEEKKEKGFVIKDRRFFDESGAVRHEETPGAEEKKPEVGVEAPKVPPEEKAAPEPDERPFPEINFTGFIFSLSTTAMYHFGDFPDPVAKETRRNLPAAKQTIDILTILKTKTEGNLDEDEK
;
A
#
# COMPACT_ATOMS: atom_id res chain seq x y z
N MET A 1 -17.81 48.87 38.27
CA MET A 1 -17.34 49.05 36.88
C MET A 1 -16.77 47.71 36.48
N GLU A 2 -17.42 47.03 35.55
CA GLU A 2 -17.08 45.66 35.15
C GLU A 2 -15.88 45.60 34.19
N GLU A 3 -15.30 44.40 34.08
CA GLU A 3 -13.99 44.16 33.49
C GLU A 3 -13.93 44.24 31.96
N GLU A 4 -12.70 44.32 31.44
CA GLU A 4 -12.38 44.25 30.02
C GLU A 4 -12.90 42.97 29.36
N LYS A 5 -13.44 43.11 28.14
CA LYS A 5 -13.37 42.06 27.12
C LYS A 5 -12.75 42.60 25.83
N LYS A 6 -11.43 42.51 25.74
CA LYS A 6 -10.73 42.55 24.45
C LYS A 6 -11.04 41.23 23.72
N GLU A 7 -11.94 41.29 22.73
CA GLU A 7 -12.20 40.15 21.86
C GLU A 7 -10.95 39.84 21.03
N LYS A 8 -10.30 38.72 21.37
CA LYS A 8 -9.12 38.24 20.63
C LYS A 8 -9.59 37.64 19.30
N GLY A 9 -9.54 38.44 18.24
CA GLY A 9 -9.77 37.96 16.88
C GLY A 9 -8.83 36.79 16.54
N PHE A 10 -9.41 35.69 16.09
CA PHE A 10 -8.67 34.51 15.65
C PHE A 10 -8.31 34.62 14.16
N VAL A 11 -7.13 34.13 13.78
CA VAL A 11 -6.71 34.07 12.37
C VAL A 11 -6.79 32.62 11.90
N ILE A 12 -7.85 32.29 11.15
CA ILE A 12 -7.97 31.00 10.48
C ILE A 12 -7.14 31.08 9.19
N LYS A 13 -6.00 30.39 9.15
CA LYS A 13 -5.25 30.14 7.93
C LYS A 13 -5.64 28.77 7.39
N ASP A 14 -6.56 28.78 6.44
CA ASP A 14 -6.89 27.58 5.68
C ASP A 14 -5.65 27.12 4.87
N ARG A 15 -5.34 25.83 4.95
CA ARG A 15 -4.25 25.17 4.22
C ARG A 15 -4.74 23.98 3.39
N ARG A 16 -6.05 23.89 3.13
CA ARG A 16 -6.62 22.89 2.23
C ARG A 16 -6.10 23.12 0.81
N PHE A 17 -5.73 22.04 0.15
CA PHE A 17 -5.35 22.02 -1.28
C PHE A 17 -6.53 22.30 -2.23
N PHE A 18 -7.73 22.51 -1.70
CA PHE A 18 -8.98 22.60 -2.44
C PHE A 18 -9.77 23.82 -1.98
N ASP A 19 -10.49 24.46 -2.90
CA ASP A 19 -11.41 25.55 -2.58
C ASP A 19 -12.78 25.05 -2.05
N GLU A 20 -13.69 25.97 -1.74
CA GLU A 20 -15.02 25.66 -1.19
C GLU A 20 -15.93 24.90 -2.17
N SER A 21 -15.56 24.79 -3.45
CA SER A 21 -16.25 23.97 -4.45
C SER A 21 -15.66 22.57 -4.61
N GLY A 22 -14.51 22.29 -3.99
CA GLY A 22 -13.80 21.01 -4.05
C GLY A 22 -12.79 20.88 -5.19
N ALA A 23 -12.43 21.97 -5.88
CA ALA A 23 -11.42 21.98 -6.93
C ALA A 23 -10.01 22.22 -6.37
N VAL A 24 -8.98 21.57 -6.94
CA VAL A 24 -7.58 21.75 -6.51
C VAL A 24 -7.10 23.16 -6.82
N ARG A 25 -6.57 23.85 -5.81
CA ARG A 25 -6.08 25.23 -5.92
C ARG A 25 -4.65 25.24 -6.46
N HIS A 26 -4.50 25.41 -7.78
CA HIS A 26 -3.20 25.67 -8.40
C HIS A 26 -2.68 27.07 -8.01
N GLU A 27 -1.44 27.15 -7.52
CA GLU A 27 -0.70 28.42 -7.47
C GLU A 27 0.05 28.62 -8.78
N GLU A 28 -0.38 29.60 -9.58
CA GLU A 28 0.36 30.04 -10.77
C GLU A 28 0.54 31.57 -10.74
N THR A 29 1.80 31.99 -10.61
CA THR A 29 2.26 33.32 -11.05
C THR A 29 2.70 33.26 -12.52
N PRO A 30 2.64 34.38 -13.27
CA PRO A 30 1.93 34.39 -14.55
C PRO A 30 2.78 34.10 -15.80
N GLY A 31 2.15 33.51 -16.82
CA GLY A 31 2.65 33.50 -18.20
C GLY A 31 1.69 32.86 -19.22
N ALA A 32 1.22 33.67 -20.18
CA ALA A 32 0.46 33.30 -21.40
C ALA A 32 -0.88 32.55 -21.20
N GLU A 33 -2.03 33.22 -21.38
CA GLU A 33 -2.78 33.32 -22.66
C GLU A 33 -3.39 31.99 -23.14
N GLU A 34 -4.62 31.90 -23.66
CA GLU A 34 -5.86 32.68 -23.65
C GLU A 34 -6.86 31.82 -24.46
N LYS A 35 -8.15 31.83 -24.10
CA LYS A 35 -9.30 31.62 -25.01
C LYS A 35 -9.40 30.36 -25.89
N LYS A 36 -10.22 29.42 -25.40
CA LYS A 36 -11.29 28.73 -26.19
C LYS A 36 -12.19 29.78 -26.91
N PRO A 37 -13.01 29.42 -27.92
CA PRO A 37 -13.25 28.11 -28.52
C PRO A 37 -12.93 28.15 -30.05
N GLU A 38 -13.39 27.30 -30.98
CA GLU A 38 -14.43 26.26 -30.98
C GLU A 38 -14.11 25.06 -31.92
N VAL A 39 -15.05 24.57 -32.74
CA VAL A 39 -15.03 23.26 -33.43
C VAL A 39 -15.07 23.38 -34.96
N GLY A 40 -14.22 22.62 -35.66
CA GLY A 40 -14.29 22.42 -37.11
C GLY A 40 -13.59 21.13 -37.53
N VAL A 41 -14.34 20.23 -38.18
CA VAL A 41 -13.96 18.88 -38.60
C VAL A 41 -12.67 18.83 -39.44
N GLU A 42 -11.69 18.01 -39.03
CA GLU A 42 -10.82 17.18 -39.91
C GLU A 42 -9.90 16.25 -39.10
N ALA A 43 -9.46 15.12 -39.69
CA ALA A 43 -8.49 14.21 -39.06
C ALA A 43 -7.10 14.87 -39.04
N PRO A 44 -6.31 14.81 -37.93
CA PRO A 44 -5.17 13.88 -37.94
C PRO A 44 -4.55 13.51 -36.56
N LYS A 45 -3.47 12.71 -36.64
CA LYS A 45 -2.22 12.76 -35.84
C LYS A 45 -2.20 12.08 -34.45
N VAL A 46 -1.23 11.17 -34.31
CA VAL A 46 -0.85 10.47 -33.09
C VAL A 46 -0.51 11.48 -31.98
N PRO A 47 -1.04 11.33 -30.74
CA PRO A 47 -0.65 12.17 -29.61
C PRO A 47 0.84 12.01 -29.26
N PRO A 48 1.49 13.03 -28.64
CA PRO A 48 2.85 12.91 -28.13
C PRO A 48 2.92 11.86 -27.01
N GLU A 49 4.07 11.22 -26.83
CA GLU A 49 4.32 10.30 -25.72
C GLU A 49 3.98 10.97 -24.37
N GLU A 50 2.89 10.51 -23.79
CA GLU A 50 2.56 10.74 -22.39
C GLU A 50 3.71 10.17 -21.56
N LYS A 51 4.32 11.01 -20.71
CA LYS A 51 5.41 10.57 -19.84
C LYS A 51 4.93 9.35 -19.06
N ALA A 52 5.53 8.21 -19.34
CA ALA A 52 5.15 6.95 -18.72
C ALA A 52 5.00 7.14 -17.21
N ALA A 53 3.88 6.65 -16.67
CA ALA A 53 3.79 6.39 -15.25
C ALA A 53 5.03 5.60 -14.81
N PRO A 54 5.51 5.73 -13.56
CA PRO A 54 6.60 4.88 -13.10
C PRO A 54 6.22 3.43 -13.37
N GLU A 55 6.96 2.79 -14.27
CA GLU A 55 6.83 1.37 -14.58
C GLU A 55 6.77 0.63 -13.23
N PRO A 56 5.89 -0.39 -13.07
CA PRO A 56 5.92 -1.20 -11.87
C PRO A 56 7.35 -1.69 -11.68
N ASP A 57 7.84 -1.64 -10.45
CA ASP A 57 9.23 -1.95 -10.12
C ASP A 57 9.51 -3.44 -10.40
N GLU A 58 9.82 -3.79 -11.66
CA GLU A 58 10.03 -5.15 -12.17
C GLU A 58 11.31 -5.80 -11.64
N ARG A 59 11.85 -5.30 -10.52
CA ARG A 59 12.87 -6.01 -9.75
C ARG A 59 12.31 -7.39 -9.40
N PRO A 60 12.95 -8.48 -9.87
CA PRO A 60 12.47 -9.83 -9.57
C PRO A 60 12.38 -10.00 -8.05
N PHE A 61 11.25 -10.52 -7.58
CA PHE A 61 11.18 -10.99 -6.20
C PHE A 61 12.27 -12.06 -6.00
N PRO A 62 12.97 -12.04 -4.85
CA PRO A 62 13.99 -13.06 -4.58
C PRO A 62 13.35 -14.45 -4.61
N GLU A 63 14.05 -15.41 -5.21
CA GLU A 63 13.57 -16.79 -5.31
C GLU A 63 13.37 -17.39 -3.91
N ILE A 64 12.24 -18.09 -3.73
CA ILE A 64 11.92 -18.74 -2.47
C ILE A 64 12.67 -20.07 -2.41
N ASN A 65 13.67 -20.16 -1.52
CA ASN A 65 14.31 -21.43 -1.16
C ASN A 65 13.48 -22.20 -0.13
N PHE A 66 13.79 -23.49 0.06
CA PHE A 66 13.05 -24.37 0.98
C PHE A 66 13.02 -23.83 2.41
N THR A 67 14.17 -23.38 2.93
CA THR A 67 14.28 -22.80 4.29
C THR A 67 13.39 -21.58 4.47
N GLY A 68 13.32 -20.68 3.48
CA GLY A 68 12.41 -19.54 3.48
C GLY A 68 10.93 -19.95 3.43
N PHE A 69 10.61 -21.00 2.67
CA PHE A 69 9.26 -21.57 2.64
C PHE A 69 8.85 -22.15 4.01
N ILE A 70 9.71 -22.96 4.64
CA ILE A 70 9.48 -23.52 5.99
C ILE A 70 9.35 -22.41 7.04
N PHE A 71 10.14 -21.33 6.93
CA PHE A 71 10.02 -20.16 7.80
C PHE A 71 8.68 -19.42 7.62
N SER A 72 8.18 -19.29 6.38
CA SER A 72 6.88 -18.68 6.09
C SER A 72 5.70 -19.50 6.65
N LEU A 73 5.76 -20.83 6.57
CA LEU A 73 4.79 -21.74 7.18
C LEU A 73 4.85 -21.67 8.70
N SER A 74 6.04 -21.60 9.28
CA SER A 74 6.23 -21.46 10.74
C SER A 74 5.63 -20.13 11.25
N THR A 75 5.82 -19.05 10.50
CA THR A 75 5.22 -17.73 10.80
C THR A 75 3.70 -17.77 10.67
N THR A 76 3.17 -18.50 9.69
CA THR A 76 1.72 -18.71 9.51
C THR A 76 1.11 -19.50 10.68
N ALA A 77 1.82 -20.51 11.21
CA ALA A 77 1.38 -21.25 12.39
C ALA A 77 1.33 -20.34 13.64
N MET A 78 2.36 -19.54 13.88
CA MET A 78 2.39 -18.55 14.98
C MET A 78 1.28 -17.48 14.86
N TYR A 79 1.00 -17.02 13.64
CA TYR A 79 -0.16 -16.16 13.37
C TYR A 79 -1.47 -16.83 13.80
N HIS A 80 -1.67 -18.10 13.45
CA HIS A 80 -2.85 -18.87 13.85
C HIS A 80 -2.90 -19.22 15.36
N PHE A 81 -1.78 -19.24 16.07
CA PHE A 81 -1.75 -19.30 17.54
C PHE A 81 -2.12 -17.97 18.22
N GLY A 82 -2.22 -16.88 17.47
CA GLY A 82 -2.52 -15.54 17.95
C GLY A 82 -1.30 -14.84 18.58
N ASP A 83 -0.08 -15.26 18.24
CA ASP A 83 1.16 -14.63 18.71
C ASP A 83 1.41 -13.29 18.00
N PHE A 84 0.80 -13.10 16.82
CA PHE A 84 0.82 -11.87 16.05
C PHE A 84 -0.59 -11.29 15.91
N PRO A 85 -0.77 -9.95 16.00
CA PRO A 85 -2.04 -9.32 15.73
C PRO A 85 -2.36 -9.35 14.23
N ASP A 86 -3.64 -9.46 13.89
CA ASP A 86 -4.13 -9.25 12.53
C ASP A 86 -3.75 -7.82 12.06
N PRO A 87 -3.06 -7.65 10.92
CA PRO A 87 -2.58 -6.33 10.47
C PRO A 87 -3.72 -5.37 10.11
N VAL A 88 -4.92 -5.89 9.83
CA VAL A 88 -6.14 -5.11 9.51
C VAL A 88 -6.97 -4.89 10.77
N ALA A 89 -7.30 -5.96 11.50
CA ALA A 89 -8.18 -5.86 12.68
C ALA A 89 -7.46 -5.37 13.95
N LYS A 90 -6.12 -5.44 14.00
CA LYS A 90 -5.27 -5.15 15.19
C LYS A 90 -5.58 -6.00 16.43
N GLU A 91 -6.31 -7.10 16.23
CA GLU A 91 -6.68 -8.06 17.25
C GLU A 91 -5.87 -9.35 17.08
N THR A 92 -5.44 -9.96 18.19
CA THR A 92 -4.88 -11.32 18.19
C THR A 92 -6.02 -12.33 18.22
N ARG A 93 -6.21 -13.07 17.12
CA ARG A 93 -7.29 -14.07 16.98
C ARG A 93 -6.72 -15.47 16.80
N ARG A 94 -7.06 -16.37 17.72
CA ARG A 94 -6.61 -17.77 17.68
C ARG A 94 -7.46 -18.60 16.73
N ASN A 95 -6.81 -19.28 15.80
CA ASN A 95 -7.39 -20.28 14.91
C ASN A 95 -6.61 -21.60 15.02
N LEU A 96 -6.83 -22.32 16.13
CA LEU A 96 -6.15 -23.59 16.40
C LEU A 96 -6.37 -24.66 15.31
N PRO A 97 -7.55 -24.79 14.67
CA PRO A 97 -7.72 -25.67 13.51
C PRO A 97 -6.76 -25.34 12.35
N ALA A 98 -6.61 -24.05 12.00
CA ALA A 98 -5.67 -23.64 10.95
C ALA A 98 -4.21 -23.85 11.37
N ALA A 99 -3.84 -23.53 12.62
CA ALA A 99 -2.50 -23.81 13.15
C ALA A 99 -2.15 -25.31 13.06
N LYS A 100 -3.10 -26.19 13.42
CA LYS A 100 -2.93 -27.64 13.26
C LYS A 100 -2.71 -28.01 11.80
N GLN A 101 -3.51 -27.49 10.87
CA GLN A 101 -3.35 -27.78 9.44
C GLN A 101 -1.97 -27.35 8.93
N THR A 102 -1.44 -26.19 9.35
CA THR A 102 -0.09 -25.76 8.99
C THR A 102 1.00 -26.72 9.54
N ILE A 103 0.83 -27.22 10.77
CA ILE A 103 1.73 -28.22 11.37
C ILE A 103 1.62 -29.59 10.66
N ASP A 104 0.42 -30.01 10.26
CA ASP A 104 0.22 -31.21 9.46
C ASP A 104 0.94 -31.09 8.11
N ILE A 105 0.88 -29.92 7.46
CA ILE A 105 1.63 -29.63 6.21
C ILE A 105 3.14 -29.72 6.43
N LEU A 106 3.68 -29.10 7.49
CA LEU A 106 5.10 -29.22 7.85
C LEU A 106 5.52 -30.68 8.08
N THR A 107 4.64 -31.48 8.69
CA THR A 107 4.87 -32.92 8.91
C THR A 107 4.89 -33.70 7.58
N ILE A 108 3.94 -33.42 6.67
CA ILE A 108 3.91 -34.02 5.33
C ILE A 108 5.18 -33.64 4.55
N LEU A 109 5.58 -32.37 4.58
CA LEU A 109 6.80 -31.89 3.90
C LEU A 109 8.03 -32.66 4.40
N LYS A 110 8.24 -32.72 5.73
CA LYS A 110 9.35 -33.48 6.33
C LYS A 110 9.42 -34.92 5.82
N THR A 111 8.29 -35.64 5.78
CA THR A 111 8.24 -37.03 5.29
C THR A 111 8.37 -37.15 3.77
N LYS A 112 8.09 -36.08 3.00
CA LYS A 112 8.19 -36.07 1.53
C LYS A 112 9.52 -35.57 0.99
N THR A 113 10.27 -34.79 1.78
CA THR A 113 11.62 -34.32 1.42
C THR A 113 12.74 -35.18 1.99
N GLU A 114 12.44 -36.14 2.88
CA GLU A 114 13.44 -37.06 3.44
C GLU A 114 14.26 -37.76 2.33
N GLY A 115 15.58 -37.57 2.36
CA GLY A 115 16.51 -38.07 1.33
C GLY A 115 16.72 -37.15 0.12
N ASN A 116 16.00 -36.03 0.03
CA ASN A 116 16.10 -35.00 -1.00
C ASN A 116 16.24 -33.60 -0.35
N LEU A 117 17.14 -33.48 0.62
CA LEU A 117 17.49 -32.24 1.32
C LEU A 117 18.99 -31.99 1.16
N ASP A 118 19.35 -30.76 0.82
CA ASP A 118 20.74 -30.31 0.78
C ASP A 118 21.34 -30.17 2.20
N GLU A 119 22.64 -29.89 2.33
CA GLU A 119 23.27 -29.79 3.66
C GLU A 119 22.70 -28.66 4.52
N ASP A 120 22.27 -27.56 3.90
CA ASP A 120 21.66 -26.39 4.57
C ASP A 120 20.17 -26.60 4.93
N GLU A 121 19.57 -27.75 4.58
CA GLU A 121 18.13 -28.02 4.69
C GLU A 121 17.76 -29.17 5.65
N LYS A 122 18.76 -29.81 6.28
CA LYS A 122 18.62 -31.00 7.16
C LYS A 122 18.31 -30.66 8.62
#